data_AF-A0A1Y3WJU6-F1
#
_entry.id   AF-A0A1Y3WJU6-F1
#
_cell.length_a   1.000
_cell.length_b   1.000
_cell.length_c   1.000
_cell.angle_alpha   90.00
_cell.angle_beta   90.00
_cell.angle_gamma   90.00
#
_symmetry.space_group_name_H-M   'P 1'
#
loop_
_entity.id
_entity.type
_entity.pdbx_description
1 polymer ?
#
loop_
_entity_poly.entity_id
_entity_poly.type
_entity_poly.pdbx_seq_one_letter_code
_entity_poly.pdbx_strand_id
1 'polypeptide(L)' 'MNIKEICLYLGIGQTKARELVRGNNGFGVQIGNRWYANKKELDRWLEKNTA' A
#
# COMPACT_ATOMS: atom_id res chain seq x y z
N MET A 1 -5.93 0.83 -5.68
CA MET A 1 -6.20 1.67 -4.50
C MET A 1 -5.20 2.81 -4.47
N ASN A 2 -5.64 4.05 -4.27
CA ASN A 2 -4.76 5.21 -4.20
C ASN A 2 -4.19 5.42 -2.79
N ILE A 3 -3.19 6.29 -2.62
CA ILE A 3 -2.56 6.56 -1.32
C ILE A 3 -3.56 7.02 -0.25
N LYS A 4 -4.58 7.83 -0.59
CA LYS A 4 -5.59 8.30 0.38
C LYS A 4 -6.47 7.16 0.88
N GLU A 5 -6.89 6.27 -0.02
CA GLU A 5 -7.66 5.07 0.31
C GLU A 5 -6.84 4.12 1.19
N ILE A 6 -5.53 3.99 0.94
CA ILE A 6 -4.62 3.20 1.78
C ILE A 6 -4.53 3.78 3.19
N CYS A 7 -4.45 5.11 3.32
CA CYS A 7 -4.48 5.78 4.62
C CYS A 7 -5.77 5.48 5.40
N LEU A 8 -6.93 5.57 4.72
CA LEU A 8 -8.22 5.28 5.34
C LEU A 8 -8.38 3.80 5.69
N TYR A 9 -7.89 2.90 4.83
CA TYR A 9 -8.00 1.45 5.02
C TYR A 9 -7.14 0.94 6.17
N LEU A 10 -5.87 1.36 6.23
CA LEU A 10 -4.92 0.91 7.25
C LEU A 10 -4.93 1.79 8.51
N GLY A 11 -5.61 2.93 8.49
CA GLY A 11 -5.57 3.92 9.58
C GLY A 11 -4.22 4.61 9.74
N ILE A 12 -3.38 4.64 8.69
CA ILE A 12 -2.02 5.20 8.75
C ILE A 12 -1.90 6.56 8.06
N GLY A 13 -0.96 7.37 8.53
CA GLY A 13 -0.62 8.65 7.92
C GLY A 13 -0.05 8.51 6.51
N GLN A 14 -0.19 9.56 5.69
CA GLN A 14 0.25 9.54 4.29
C GLN A 14 1.74 9.26 4.10
N THR A 15 2.60 9.70 5.03
CA THR A 15 4.03 9.42 4.98
C THR A 15 4.30 7.93 5.04
N LYS A 16 3.69 7.24 6.01
CA LYS A 16 3.80 5.78 6.17
C LYS A 16 3.16 5.03 5.00
N ALA A 17 2.01 5.48 4.50
CA ALA A 17 1.39 4.88 3.32
C ALA A 17 2.29 4.98 2.07
N ARG A 18 2.97 6.12 1.86
CA ARG A 18 3.92 6.27 0.75
C ARG A 18 5.16 5.40 0.93
N GLU A 19 5.71 5.30 2.13
CA GLU A 19 6.81 4.38 2.45
C GLU A 19 6.41 2.94 2.14
N LEU A 20 5.20 2.52 2.55
CA LEU A 20 4.69 1.16 2.32
C LEU A 20 4.57 0.83 0.84
N VAL A 21 3.96 1.73 0.06
CA VAL A 21 3.68 1.53 -1.37
C VAL A 21 4.94 1.61 -2.22
N ARG A 22 5.92 2.42 -1.82
CA ARG A 22 7.23 2.52 -2.50
C ARG A 22 8.20 1.44 -2.05
N GLY A 23 7.92 0.79 -0.92
CA GLY A 23 8.70 -0.36 -0.45
C GLY A 23 8.58 -1.53 -1.41
N ASN A 24 9.60 -2.38 -1.42
CA ASN A 24 9.66 -3.57 -2.28
C ASN A 24 8.78 -4.72 -1.74
N ASN A 25 7.55 -4.38 -1.34
CA ASN A 25 6.60 -5.23 -0.63
C ASN A 25 5.68 -6.03 -1.58
N GLY A 26 5.78 -5.79 -2.89
CA GLY A 26 5.07 -6.54 -3.94
C GLY A 26 3.65 -6.05 -4.26
N PHE A 27 3.03 -5.20 -3.44
CA PHE A 27 1.69 -4.66 -3.71
C PHE A 27 1.68 -3.26 -4.34
N GLY A 28 2.81 -2.55 -4.31
CA GLY A 28 2.96 -1.19 -4.85
C GLY A 28 3.12 -1.20 -6.36
N VAL A 29 2.31 -0.40 -7.06
CA VAL A 29 2.34 -0.27 -8.52
C VAL A 29 2.42 1.22 -8.89
N GLN A 30 3.43 1.58 -9.67
CA GLN A 30 3.56 2.91 -10.24
C GLN A 30 2.96 2.93 -11.65
N ILE A 31 1.98 3.81 -11.87
CA ILE A 31 1.39 4.07 -13.18
C ILE A 31 1.66 5.54 -13.52
N GLY A 32 2.61 5.78 -14.42
CA GLY A 32 3.15 7.11 -14.69
C GLY A 32 3.78 7.73 -13.44
N ASN A 33 3.34 8.94 -13.08
CA ASN A 33 3.82 9.65 -11.89
C ASN A 33 2.99 9.35 -10.62
N ARG A 34 2.02 8.44 -10.68
CA ARG A 34 1.13 8.12 -9.57
C ARG A 34 1.41 6.72 -9.02
N TRP A 35 1.43 6.63 -7.69
CA TRP A 35 1.57 5.38 -6.96
C TRP A 35 0.21 4.86 -6.52
N TYR A 36 0.01 3.57 -6.72
CA TYR A 36 -1.17 2.82 -6.36
C TYR A 36 -0.75 1.57 -5.59
N ALA A 37 -1.68 1.00 -4.82
CA ALA A 37 -1.56 -0.35 -4.30
C ALA A 37 -2.61 -1.26 -4.95
N ASN A 38 -2.21 -2.49 -5.23
CA ASN A 38 -3.12 -3.58 -5.51
C ASN A 38 -3.72 -4.09 -4.19
N LYS A 39 -5.05 -4.05 -4.06
CA LYS A 39 -5.73 -4.44 -2.82
C LYS A 39 -5.48 -5.92 -2.46
N LYS A 40 -5.57 -6.83 -3.43
CA LYS A 40 -5.40 -8.28 -3.17
C LYS A 40 -3.99 -8.61 -2.67
N GLU A 41 -2.98 -7.99 -3.27
CA GLU A 41 -1.59 -8.17 -2.85
C GLU A 41 -1.31 -7.48 -1.50
N LEU A 42 -1.95 -6.33 -1.24
CA LEU A 42 -1.87 -5.68 0.07
C LEU A 42 -2.48 -6.56 1.17
N ASP A 43 -3.66 -7.12 0.94
CA ASP A 43 -4.32 -8.01 1.90
C ASP A 43 -3.45 -9.27 2.17
N ARG A 44 -2.91 -9.89 1.12
CA ARG A 44 -1.95 -11.00 1.24
C ARG A 44 -0.70 -10.61 2.03
N TRP A 45 -0.17 -9.42 1.79
CA TRP A 45 0.99 -8.91 2.53
C TRP A 45 0.66 -8.69 4.01
N LEU A 46 -0.51 -8.16 4.34
CA LEU A 46 -0.96 -7.99 5.72
C LEU A 46 -1.11 -9.34 6.44
N GLU A 47 -1.73 -10.33 5.78
CA GLU A 47 -1.85 -11.69 6.31
C GLU A 47 -0.48 -12.29 6.63
N LYS A 48 0.50 -12.09 5.74
CA LYS A 48 1.86 -12.61 5.94
C LYS A 48 2.64 -11.92 7.08
N ASN A 49 2.38 -10.64 7.33
CA ASN A 49 3.13 -9.85 8.34
C ASN A 49 2.42 -9.77 9.70
N THR A 50 1.18 -10.27 9.80
CA THR A 50 0.40 -10.29 11.05
C THR A 50 0.33 -11.68 11.69
N ALA A 51 0.78 -12.72 10.97
CA ALA A 51 0.94 -14.09 11.47
C ALA A 51 2.29 -14.28 12.17
#